data_AF-A0A183HPP0-F1
#
_entry.id   AF-A0A183HPP0-F1
#
_cell.length_a   1.000
_cell.length_b   1.000
_cell.length_c   1.000
_cell.angle_alpha   90.00
_cell.angle_beta   90.00
_cell.angle_gamma   90.00
#
_symmetry.space_group_name_H-M   'P 1'
#
loop_
_entity.id
_entity.type
_entity.pdbx_description
1 polymer ?
#
loop_
_entity_poly.entity_id
_entity_poly.type
_entity_poly.pdbx_seq_one_letter_code
_entity_poly.pdbx_strand_id
1 'polypeptide(L)' 'MTDWTCVSFDEAKNTLRKWREDHARRSVETVGLWQRILSHRPRSLGDELWLVYEQIVTSLTYYIR' A
#
# COMPACT_ATOMS: atom_id res chain seq x y z
N MET A 1 -15.09 -8.92 5.74
CA MET A 1 -14.62 -8.10 4.62
C MET A 1 -14.08 -6.83 5.26
N THR A 2 -12.76 -6.69 5.39
CA THR A 2 -12.16 -5.55 6.12
C THR A 2 -12.35 -4.30 5.28
N ASP A 3 -13.03 -3.31 5.84
CA ASP A 3 -13.33 -2.06 5.13
C ASP A 3 -12.09 -1.16 5.16
N TRP A 4 -11.25 -1.26 4.12
CA TRP A 4 -10.01 -0.49 3.97
C TRP A 4 -10.25 1.00 3.67
N THR A 5 -11.47 1.48 3.86
CA THR A 5 -11.90 2.85 3.54
C THR A 5 -11.76 3.80 4.72
N CYS A 6 -11.59 3.28 5.94
CA CYS A 6 -11.51 4.07 7.18
C CYS A 6 -10.22 3.81 7.98
N VAL A 7 -9.12 3.46 7.28
CA VAL A 7 -7.82 3.18 7.91
C VAL A 7 -7.00 4.47 7.99
N SER A 8 -6.30 4.64 9.11
CA SER A 8 -5.38 5.77 9.30
C SER A 8 -4.14 5.62 8.40
N PHE A 9 -3.47 6.74 8.09
CA PHE A 9 -2.24 6.72 7.29
C PHE A 9 -1.16 5.80 7.85
N ASP A 10 -0.92 5.86 9.16
CA ASP A 10 0.06 5.02 9.85
C ASP A 10 -0.29 3.53 9.76
N GLU A 11 -1.58 3.23 9.87
CA GLU A 11 -2.10 1.88 9.79
C GLU A 11 -2.05 1.31 8.37
N ALA A 12 -2.33 2.14 7.36
CA ALA A 12 -2.12 1.79 5.95
C ALA A 12 -0.63 1.50 5.67
N LYS A 13 0.29 2.32 6.21
CA LYS A 13 1.74 2.10 6.08
C LYS A 13 2.16 0.77 6.72
N ASN A 14 1.77 0.56 7.98
CA ASN A 14 2.08 -0.68 8.72
C ASN A 14 1.47 -1.92 8.05
N THR A 15 0.27 -1.78 7.46
CA THR A 15 -0.37 -2.87 6.72
C THR A 15 0.43 -3.24 5.47
N LEU A 16 0.84 -2.26 4.65
CA LEU A 16 1.68 -2.53 3.47
C LEU A 16 3.01 -3.17 3.86
N ARG A 17 3.59 -2.72 4.97
CA ARG A 17 4.84 -3.27 5.50
C ARG A 17 4.65 -4.73 5.94
N LYS A 18 3.61 -5.05 6.70
CA LYS A 18 3.26 -6.44 7.06
C LYS A 18 3.07 -7.32 5.84
N TRP A 19 2.33 -6.85 4.83
CA TRP A 19 2.11 -7.65 3.61
C TRP A 19 3.39 -7.89 2.81
N ARG A 20 4.35 -6.96 2.87
CA ARG A 20 5.68 -7.17 2.29
C ARG A 20 6.44 -8.25 3.05
N GLU A 21 6.47 -8.17 4.38
CA GLU A 21 7.14 -9.14 5.26
C GLU A 21 6.51 -10.55 5.13
N ASP A 22 5.19 -10.63 5.04
CA ASP A 22 4.44 -11.88 4.89
C ASP A 22 4.39 -12.41 3.44
N HIS A 23 5.01 -11.72 2.47
CA HIS A 23 4.90 -12.02 1.03
C HIS A 23 3.44 -12.18 0.55
N ALA A 24 2.50 -11.48 1.19
CA ALA A 24 1.08 -11.60 0.92
C ALA A 24 0.73 -10.92 -0.42
N ARG A 25 0.25 -11.72 -1.39
CA ARG A 25 -0.23 -11.20 -2.68
C ARG A 25 -1.62 -10.58 -2.54
N ARG A 26 -1.65 -9.29 -2.19
CA ARG A 26 -2.85 -8.46 -1.99
C ARG A 26 -2.84 -7.25 -2.93
N SER A 27 -2.69 -7.49 -4.24
CA SER A 27 -2.43 -6.43 -5.23
C SER A 27 -3.59 -5.42 -5.34
N VAL A 28 -4.84 -5.89 -5.28
CA VAL A 28 -6.03 -5.04 -5.31
C VAL A 28 -6.08 -4.14 -4.08
N GLU A 29 -5.92 -4.71 -2.89
CA GLU A 29 -5.98 -3.95 -1.62
C GLU A 29 -4.80 -3.00 -1.47
N THR A 30 -3.61 -3.40 -1.95
CA THR A 30 -2.39 -2.58 -1.93
C THR A 30 -2.56 -1.32 -2.79
N VAL A 31 -3.07 -1.47 -4.02
CA VAL A 31 -3.36 -0.33 -4.90
C VAL A 31 -4.47 0.54 -4.30
N GLY A 32 -5.51 -0.07 -3.71
CA GLY A 32 -6.60 0.63 -3.05
C GLY A 32 -6.15 1.51 -1.87
N LEU A 33 -5.33 0.98 -0.97
CA LEU A 33 -4.76 1.73 0.16
C LEU A 33 -3.90 2.90 -0.30
N TRP A 34 -3.11 2.69 -1.35
CA TRP A 34 -2.30 3.76 -1.92
C TRP A 34 -3.14 4.88 -2.51
N GLN A 35 -4.09 4.55 -3.40
CA GLN A 35 -4.93 5.55 -4.05
C GLN A 35 -5.75 6.37 -3.04
N ARG A 36 -6.26 5.72 -1.99
CA ARG A 36 -7.16 6.34 -1.01
C ARG A 36 -6.43 7.12 0.08
N ILE A 37 -5.27 6.66 0.54
CA ILE A 37 -4.65 7.18 1.77
C ILE A 37 -3.24 7.71 1.49
N LEU A 38 -2.35 6.84 0.99
CA LEU A 38 -0.92 7.15 0.93
C LEU A 38 -0.57 8.18 -0.16
N SER A 39 -1.32 8.20 -1.26
CA SER A 39 -1.20 9.17 -2.35
C SER A 39 -1.35 10.62 -1.92
N HIS A 40 -2.09 10.88 -0.82
CA HIS A 40 -2.36 12.22 -0.32
C HIS A 40 -1.16 12.82 0.42
N ARG A 41 -0.28 11.97 1.00
CA ARG A 41 0.90 12.41 1.77
C ARG A 41 2.11 11.49 1.55
N PRO A 42 2.62 11.35 0.33
CA PRO A 42 3.76 10.47 0.06
C PRO A 42 5.04 10.90 0.80
N ARG A 43 5.22 12.21 1.03
CA ARG A 43 6.36 12.73 1.80
C ARG A 43 6.39 12.25 3.25
N SER A 44 5.25 11.86 3.82
CA SER A 44 5.16 11.33 5.19
C SER A 44 5.68 9.88 5.30
N LEU A 45 5.98 9.22 4.19
CA LEU A 45 6.60 7.89 4.17
C LEU A 45 8.12 7.91 4.40
N GLY A 46 8.79 9.06 4.23
CA GLY A 46 10.23 9.19 4.44
C GLY A 46 11.03 8.17 3.62
N ASP A 47 11.94 7.45 4.28
CA ASP A 47 12.81 6.45 3.65
C ASP A 47 12.06 5.21 3.12
N GLU A 48 10.88 4.89 3.68
CA GLU A 48 10.05 3.77 3.22
C GLU A 48 9.27 4.12 1.94
N LEU A 49 9.32 5.37 1.47
CA LEU A 49 8.59 5.82 0.28
C LEU A 49 8.95 5.01 -0.96
N TRP A 50 10.25 4.82 -1.20
CA TRP A 50 10.73 4.08 -2.38
C TRP A 50 10.28 2.62 -2.34
N LEU A 51 10.41 2.01 -1.17
CA LEU A 51 9.95 0.65 -0.91
C LEU A 51 8.45 0.53 -1.21
N VAL A 52 7.62 1.45 -0.72
CA VAL A 52 6.18 1.46 -0.98
C VAL A 52 5.89 1.63 -2.47
N TYR A 53 6.59 2.51 -3.18
CA TYR A 53 6.43 2.67 -4.62
C TYR A 53 6.69 1.38 -5.39
N GLU A 54 7.79 0.69 -5.09
CA GLU A 54 8.12 -0.59 -5.74
C GLU A 54 7.02 -1.64 -5.53
N GLN A 55 6.51 -1.74 -4.30
CA GLN A 55 5.42 -2.64 -3.95
C GLN A 55 4.13 -2.29 -4.71
N ILE A 56 3.84 -1.01 -4.88
CA ILE A 56 2.67 -0.52 -5.63
C ILE A 56 2.81 -0.78 -7.12
N VAL A 57 3.96 -0.47 -7.73
CA VAL A 57 4.19 -0.69 -9.17
C VAL A 57 4.10 -2.18 -9.50
N THR A 58 4.70 -3.02 -8.66
CA THR A 58 4.59 -4.48 -8.79
C THR A 58 3.13 -4.91 -8.71
N SER A 59 2.41 -4.46 -7.67
CA SER A 59 0.99 -4.79 -7.47
C SER A 59 0.09 -4.32 -8.61
N LEU A 60 0.32 -3.12 -9.13
CA LEU A 60 -0.43 -2.51 -10.22
C LEU A 60 -0.23 -3.27 -11.54
N THR A 61 0.98 -3.75 -11.79
CA THR A 61 1.28 -4.57 -12.98
C THR A 61 0.46 -5.86 -12.99
N TYR A 62 0.24 -6.48 -11.82
CA TYR A 62 -0.64 -7.65 -11.69
C TYR A 62 -2.14 -7.30 -11.66
N TYR A 63 -2.50 -6.05 -11.39
CA TYR A 63 -3.90 -5.61 -11.35
C TYR A 63 -4.47 -5.34 -12.75
N ILE A 64 -3.64 -4.88 -13.68
CA ILE A 64 -4.05 -4.49 -15.04
C ILE A 64 -4.04 -5.70 -16.00
N ARG A 65 -3.53 -6.85 -15.57
CA ARG A 65 -3.26 -8.03 -16.39
C ARG A 65 -4.18 -9.18 -16.02
#